data_AF-A0A2F0AD02-F1
#
_entry.id   AF-A0A2F0AD02-F1
#
_cell.length_a   1.000
_cell.length_b   1.000
_cell.length_c   1.000
_cell.angle_alpha   90.00
_cell.angle_beta   90.00
_cell.angle_gamma   90.00
#
_symmetry.space_group_name_H-M   'P 1'
#
loop_
_entity.id
_entity.type
_entity.pdbx_description
1 polymer ?
#
loop_
_entity_poly.entity_id
_entity_poly.type
_entity_poly.pdbx_seq_one_letter_code
_entity_poly.pdbx_strand_id
1 'polypeptide(L)'
;MAFNRLQEDMRLLFYILIIFILSCTKNILIEEADFNYHPLIKSVQMDSVHYLSENDTTFLRINVWIEDLNGIDDIDEVIYYIKREDFFLGTPLDNFTCDYEEINDLQMITSPEFKLINSSCYGGYDLELGKVCEELVFDECQNSIDCFLVDSEDFLFYTYQSFKPSNYPYCGGFGNVNFQFQVIDSIGLSDLSDEIHLQIEPVEP
;
A
#
# COMPACT_ATOMS: atom_id res chain seq x y z
N MET A 1 -28.70 -70.11 0.03
CA MET A 1 -28.55 -68.84 0.78
C MET A 1 -27.42 -67.93 0.27
N ALA A 2 -26.34 -68.45 -0.34
CA ALA A 2 -25.25 -67.60 -0.86
C ALA A 2 -25.61 -66.76 -2.11
N PHE A 3 -26.53 -67.25 -2.96
CA PHE A 3 -26.90 -66.58 -4.22
C PHE A 3 -27.73 -65.29 -4.01
N ASN A 4 -28.59 -65.26 -2.97
CA ASN A 4 -29.40 -64.08 -2.66
C ASN A 4 -28.56 -62.93 -2.09
N ARG A 5 -27.49 -63.22 -1.34
CA ARG A 5 -26.55 -62.20 -0.81
C ARG A 5 -25.76 -61.52 -1.93
N LEU A 6 -25.22 -62.31 -2.86
CA LEU A 6 -24.50 -61.78 -4.03
C LEU A 6 -25.37 -60.86 -4.90
N GLN A 7 -26.68 -61.16 -4.99
CA GLN A 7 -27.63 -60.35 -5.74
C GLN A 7 -28.00 -59.04 -5.03
N GLU A 8 -28.05 -59.04 -3.70
CA GLU A 8 -28.26 -57.82 -2.89
C GLU A 8 -27.03 -56.90 -2.90
N ASP A 9 -25.82 -57.48 -2.79
CA ASP A 9 -24.56 -56.73 -2.83
C ASP A 9 -24.35 -56.05 -4.20
N MET A 10 -24.68 -56.74 -5.30
CA MET A 10 -24.63 -56.18 -6.65
C MET A 10 -25.62 -55.02 -6.86
N ARG A 11 -26.80 -55.08 -6.23
CA ARG A 11 -27.78 -53.98 -6.28
C ARG A 11 -27.31 -52.77 -5.50
N LEU A 12 -26.73 -52.97 -4.32
CA LEU A 12 -26.16 -51.89 -3.51
C LEU A 12 -25.04 -51.17 -4.25
N LEU A 13 -24.15 -51.93 -4.90
CA LEU A 13 -23.05 -51.40 -5.70
C LEU A 13 -23.57 -50.59 -6.90
N PHE A 14 -24.65 -51.05 -7.54
CA PHE A 14 -25.30 -50.33 -8.63
C PHE A 14 -25.95 -49.01 -8.15
N TYR A 15 -26.59 -49.01 -6.97
CA TYR A 15 -27.14 -47.78 -6.38
C TYR A 15 -26.06 -46.78 -6.00
N ILE A 16 -24.94 -47.23 -5.41
CA ILE A 16 -23.79 -46.38 -5.09
C ILE A 16 -23.19 -45.79 -6.38
N LEU A 17 -23.06 -46.59 -7.44
CA LEU A 17 -22.54 -46.13 -8.73
C LEU A 17 -23.48 -45.09 -9.36
N ILE A 18 -24.79 -45.29 -9.32
CA ILE A 18 -25.79 -44.34 -9.80
C ILE A 18 -25.73 -43.03 -9.01
N ILE A 19 -25.61 -43.09 -7.67
CA ILE A 19 -25.47 -41.90 -6.83
C ILE A 19 -24.18 -41.15 -7.18
N PHE A 20 -23.06 -41.84 -7.41
CA PHE A 20 -21.80 -41.21 -7.84
C PHE A 20 -21.91 -40.56 -9.21
N ILE A 21 -22.56 -41.22 -10.18
CA ILE A 21 -22.76 -40.69 -11.53
C ILE A 21 -23.71 -39.48 -11.51
N LEU A 22 -24.76 -39.51 -10.68
CA LEU A 22 -25.71 -38.40 -10.51
C LEU A 22 -25.15 -37.25 -9.67
N SER A 23 -24.19 -37.50 -8.78
CA SER A 23 -23.56 -36.47 -7.92
C SER A 23 -22.52 -35.62 -8.65
N CYS A 24 -22.11 -35.97 -9.87
CA CYS A 24 -21.07 -35.26 -10.61
C CYS A 24 -21.58 -34.36 -11.75
N THR A 25 -22.87 -34.03 -11.82
CA THR A 25 -23.36 -33.10 -12.85
C THR A 25 -24.29 -32.02 -12.29
N LYS A 26 -23.97 -31.46 -11.12
CA LYS A 26 -24.18 -30.01 -11.00
C LYS A 26 -23.08 -29.38 -11.84
N ASN A 27 -23.42 -29.00 -13.06
CA ASN A 27 -22.70 -27.92 -13.72
C ASN A 27 -22.76 -26.76 -12.72
N ILE A 28 -21.67 -26.55 -12.00
CA ILE A 28 -21.41 -25.27 -11.40
C ILE A 28 -21.13 -24.40 -12.62
N LEU A 29 -22.18 -23.72 -13.10
CA LEU A 29 -21.99 -22.46 -13.81
C LEU A 29 -21.29 -21.59 -12.78
N ILE A 30 -19.97 -21.61 -12.83
CA ILE A 30 -19.19 -20.46 -12.42
C ILE A 30 -19.60 -19.44 -13.49
N GLU A 31 -20.70 -18.72 -13.24
CA GLU A 31 -20.81 -17.36 -13.77
C GLU A 31 -19.45 -16.76 -13.44
N GLU A 32 -18.70 -16.42 -14.49
CA GLU A 32 -17.37 -15.82 -14.41
C GLU A 32 -17.37 -14.93 -13.17
N ALA A 33 -16.67 -15.36 -12.10
CA ALA A 33 -16.44 -14.47 -10.98
C ALA A 33 -15.82 -13.25 -11.63
N ASP A 34 -16.55 -12.14 -11.60
CA ASP A 34 -16.24 -10.97 -12.40
C ASP A 34 -14.84 -10.51 -11.99
N PHE A 35 -13.82 -10.91 -12.75
CA PHE A 35 -12.40 -10.64 -12.48
C PHE A 35 -12.08 -9.14 -12.53
N ASN A 36 -13.09 -8.29 -12.69
CA ASN A 36 -12.98 -6.84 -12.62
C ASN A 36 -12.96 -6.30 -11.19
N TYR A 37 -13.29 -7.12 -10.18
CA TYR A 37 -13.21 -6.72 -8.79
C TYR A 37 -11.78 -6.93 -8.25
N HIS A 38 -10.94 -5.92 -8.40
CA HIS A 38 -9.61 -5.82 -7.82
C HIS A 38 -9.50 -4.48 -7.08
N PRO A 39 -8.63 -4.36 -6.07
CA PRO A 39 -8.37 -3.06 -5.48
C PRO A 39 -7.83 -2.11 -6.56
N LEU A 40 -8.23 -0.84 -6.51
CA LEU A 40 -7.83 0.18 -7.49
C LEU A 40 -7.16 1.36 -6.77
N ILE A 41 -5.95 1.74 -7.19
CA ILE A 41 -5.30 2.96 -6.71
C ILE A 41 -5.91 4.16 -7.44
N LYS A 42 -6.88 4.83 -6.80
CA LYS A 42 -7.56 6.01 -7.35
C LYS A 42 -6.60 7.17 -7.55
N SER A 43 -5.77 7.45 -6.55
CA SER A 43 -4.82 8.55 -6.62
C SER A 43 -3.69 8.40 -5.61
N VAL A 44 -2.56 9.01 -5.93
CA VAL A 44 -1.46 9.21 -5.00
C VAL A 44 -1.17 10.69 -4.93
N GLN A 45 -1.18 11.25 -3.73
CA GLN A 45 -0.87 12.65 -3.47
C GLN A 45 0.47 12.73 -2.74
N MET A 46 1.42 13.37 -3.41
CA MET A 46 2.78 13.59 -2.95
C MET A 46 3.31 14.86 -3.65
N ASP A 47 4.20 15.59 -2.99
CA ASP A 47 4.86 16.72 -3.63
C ASP A 47 5.76 16.24 -4.78
N SER A 48 5.91 17.07 -5.81
CA SER A 48 6.83 16.78 -6.94
C SER A 48 8.25 17.29 -6.68
N VAL A 49 8.40 18.21 -5.72
CA VAL A 49 9.70 18.71 -5.25
C VAL A 49 9.67 18.76 -3.72
N HIS A 50 10.70 18.23 -3.07
CA HIS A 50 10.87 18.26 -1.63
C HIS A 50 12.19 18.92 -1.25
N TYR A 51 12.14 19.96 -0.42
CA TYR A 51 13.33 20.67 0.01
C TYR A 51 13.81 20.14 1.35
N LEU A 52 15.10 19.83 1.44
CA LEU A 52 15.78 19.55 2.69
C LEU A 52 16.00 20.86 3.45
N SER A 53 16.07 20.77 4.77
CA SER A 53 16.55 21.86 5.61
C SER A 53 18.07 21.78 5.74
N GLU A 54 18.71 22.91 6.07
CA GLU A 54 20.13 22.92 6.41
C GLU A 54 20.41 22.14 7.69
N ASN A 55 19.50 22.19 8.67
CA ASN A 55 19.78 21.73 10.05
C ASN A 55 18.70 20.82 10.65
N ASP A 56 17.50 20.80 10.09
CA ASP A 56 16.36 20.05 10.64
C ASP A 56 15.94 18.88 9.73
N THR A 57 15.35 17.85 10.33
CA THR A 57 14.72 16.78 9.54
C THR A 57 13.45 17.32 8.91
N THR A 58 13.25 17.03 7.64
CA THR A 58 12.05 17.39 6.88
C THR A 58 11.21 16.15 6.62
N PHE A 59 9.92 16.32 6.35
CA PHE A 59 8.99 15.21 6.19
C PHE A 59 8.18 15.39 4.90
N LEU A 60 8.33 14.45 3.98
CA LEU A 60 7.49 14.35 2.80
C LEU A 60 6.22 13.57 3.15
N ARG A 61 5.06 14.18 2.89
CA ARG A 61 3.76 13.52 3.06
C ARG A 61 3.44 12.69 1.82
N ILE A 62 2.99 11.46 2.04
CA ILE A 62 2.54 10.55 1.00
C ILE A 62 1.16 10.04 1.39
N ASN A 63 0.18 10.24 0.52
CA ASN A 63 -1.18 9.73 0.67
C ASN A 63 -1.54 8.88 -0.55
N VAL A 64 -2.06 7.67 -0.32
CA VAL A 64 -2.51 6.73 -1.34
C VAL A 64 -3.98 6.43 -1.10
N TRP A 65 -4.81 6.75 -2.08
CA TRP A 65 -6.25 6.52 -2.06
C TRP A 65 -6.57 5.28 -2.87
N ILE A 66 -7.29 4.35 -2.25
CA ILE A 66 -7.58 3.04 -2.80
C ILE A 66 -9.09 2.81 -2.75
N GLU A 67 -9.68 2.36 -3.84
CA GLU A 67 -11.07 1.91 -3.90
C GLU A 67 -11.09 0.39 -3.92
N ASP A 68 -11.92 -0.20 -3.07
CA ASP A 68 -12.23 -1.63 -3.18
C ASP A 68 -13.52 -1.83 -3.98
N LEU A 69 -13.35 -2.37 -5.19
CA LEU A 69 -14.46 -2.58 -6.11
C LEU A 69 -15.38 -3.74 -5.69
N ASN A 70 -14.90 -4.65 -4.82
CA ASN A 70 -15.64 -5.85 -4.42
C ASN A 70 -16.66 -5.58 -3.28
N GLY A 71 -16.57 -4.42 -2.62
CA GLY A 71 -17.45 -3.99 -1.52
C GLY A 71 -17.19 -4.69 -0.18
N ILE A 72 -16.09 -5.41 -0.06
CA ILE A 72 -15.54 -6.04 1.14
C ILE A 72 -14.33 -5.20 1.54
N ASP A 73 -14.17 -4.94 2.84
CA ASP A 73 -12.96 -4.29 3.35
C ASP A 73 -11.89 -5.37 3.58
N ASP A 74 -11.12 -5.68 2.55
CA ASP A 74 -10.12 -6.75 2.60
C ASP A 74 -8.76 -6.42 1.97
N ILE A 75 -8.37 -5.13 1.98
CA ILE A 75 -6.99 -4.73 1.63
C ILE A 75 -6.00 -5.34 2.62
N ASP A 76 -5.08 -6.18 2.14
CA ASP A 76 -4.10 -6.89 2.97
C ASP A 76 -2.81 -6.09 3.11
N GLU A 77 -2.25 -5.61 2.00
CA GLU A 77 -1.01 -4.84 2.01
C GLU A 77 -0.92 -3.76 0.93
N VAL A 78 -0.16 -2.70 1.27
CA VAL A 78 0.30 -1.70 0.30
C VAL A 78 1.81 -1.70 0.31
N ILE A 79 2.40 -2.13 -0.80
CA ILE A 79 3.84 -2.17 -1.03
C ILE A 79 4.26 -0.89 -1.72
N TYR A 80 5.38 -0.34 -1.28
CA TYR A 80 5.98 0.83 -1.91
C TYR A 80 7.36 0.48 -2.49
N TYR A 81 7.64 1.07 -3.64
CA TYR A 81 8.87 0.90 -4.40
C TYR A 81 9.52 2.26 -4.63
N ILE A 82 10.85 2.27 -4.62
CA ILE A 82 11.66 3.44 -4.95
C ILE A 82 12.70 3.10 -5.99
N LYS A 83 13.06 4.10 -6.79
CA LYS A 83 14.23 4.07 -7.64
C LYS A 83 14.89 5.44 -7.61
N ARG A 84 16.16 5.47 -7.20
CA ARG A 84 16.97 6.70 -7.20
C ARG A 84 17.70 6.86 -8.52
N GLU A 85 17.68 8.07 -9.05
CA GLU A 85 18.34 8.45 -10.30
C GLU A 85 19.07 9.78 -10.07
N ASP A 86 20.35 9.86 -10.47
CA ASP A 86 21.21 11.01 -10.21
C ASP A 86 21.13 11.48 -8.74
N PHE A 87 21.11 10.53 -7.79
CA PHE A 87 20.84 10.79 -6.39
C PHE A 87 22.12 10.83 -5.56
N PHE A 88 22.40 11.92 -4.86
CA PHE A 88 23.57 12.07 -4.03
C PHE A 88 23.24 11.72 -2.58
N LEU A 89 23.92 10.74 -2.01
CA LEU A 89 23.77 10.35 -0.61
C LEU A 89 24.97 10.83 0.20
N GLY A 90 24.70 11.62 1.25
CA GLY A 90 25.74 12.20 2.07
C GLY A 90 26.20 11.30 3.22
N THR A 91 27.49 11.38 3.54
CA THR A 91 28.10 10.76 4.72
C THR A 91 28.92 11.82 5.49
N PRO A 92 28.72 11.98 6.81
CA PRO A 92 29.52 12.91 7.59
C PRO A 92 30.96 12.42 7.75
N LEU A 93 31.91 13.36 7.66
CA LEU A 93 33.33 13.13 7.82
C LEU A 93 33.88 13.77 9.11
N ASP A 94 35.02 13.26 9.60
CA ASP A 94 35.69 13.73 10.83
C ASP A 94 36.16 15.20 10.78
N ASN A 95 36.27 15.78 9.59
CA ASN A 95 36.61 17.19 9.36
C ASN A 95 35.40 18.14 9.37
N PHE A 96 34.24 17.68 9.87
CA PHE A 96 32.99 18.44 9.92
C PHE A 96 32.40 18.82 8.54
N THR A 97 32.68 18.01 7.51
CA THR A 97 32.07 18.16 6.18
C THR A 97 31.23 16.96 5.80
N CYS A 98 30.45 17.08 4.72
CA CYS A 98 29.76 15.96 4.09
C CYS A 98 30.53 15.51 2.85
N ASP A 99 30.67 14.20 2.68
CA ASP A 99 31.04 13.59 1.41
C ASP A 99 29.80 13.04 0.73
N TYR A 100 29.72 13.15 -0.59
CA TYR A 100 28.53 12.77 -1.36
C TYR A 100 28.87 11.75 -2.44
N GLU A 101 28.21 10.61 -2.36
CA GLU A 101 28.29 9.56 -3.38
C GLU A 101 27.03 9.59 -4.25
N GLU A 102 27.21 9.49 -5.57
CA GLU A 102 26.11 9.37 -6.52
C GLU A 102 25.59 7.93 -6.57
N ILE A 103 24.28 7.79 -6.44
CA ILE A 103 23.52 6.54 -6.42
C ILE A 103 22.57 6.53 -7.60
N ASN A 104 22.61 5.43 -8.36
CA ASN A 104 21.72 5.16 -9.47
C ASN A 104 21.21 3.72 -9.36
N ASP A 105 19.93 3.56 -9.04
CA ASP A 105 19.29 2.25 -8.95
C ASP A 105 18.94 1.73 -10.35
N LEU A 106 19.30 0.48 -10.65
CA LEU A 106 19.01 -0.13 -11.95
C LEU A 106 17.52 -0.47 -12.14
N GLN A 107 16.82 -0.71 -11.05
CA GLN A 107 15.42 -1.11 -11.02
C GLN A 107 14.76 -0.59 -9.74
N MET A 108 13.42 -0.63 -9.72
CA MET A 108 12.64 -0.39 -8.52
C MET A 108 13.05 -1.37 -7.41
N ILE A 109 13.30 -0.84 -6.22
CA ILE A 109 13.61 -1.60 -5.01
C ILE A 109 12.51 -1.39 -3.98
N THR A 110 12.17 -2.46 -3.25
CA THR A 110 11.31 -2.32 -2.06
C THR A 110 12.14 -1.79 -0.91
N SER A 111 11.50 -1.07 0.00
CA SER A 111 12.13 -0.65 1.24
C SER A 111 11.23 -1.03 2.42
N PRO A 112 11.52 -2.17 3.09
CA PRO A 112 10.63 -2.73 4.10
C PRO A 112 10.55 -1.88 5.38
N GLU A 113 11.40 -0.85 5.50
CA GLU A 113 11.41 0.08 6.64
C GLU A 113 10.24 1.06 6.61
N PHE A 114 9.61 1.26 5.45
CA PHE A 114 8.46 2.16 5.32
C PHE A 114 7.17 1.38 5.32
N LYS A 115 6.25 1.83 6.17
CA LYS A 115 4.91 1.30 6.28
C LYS A 115 3.93 2.46 6.09
N LEU A 116 2.98 2.24 5.20
CA LEU A 116 1.81 3.09 5.12
C LEU A 116 0.84 2.68 6.23
N ILE A 117 0.24 3.67 6.86
CA ILE A 117 -0.75 3.49 7.92
C ILE A 117 -2.12 3.72 7.28
N ASN A 118 -3.05 2.79 7.48
CA ASN A 118 -4.44 3.01 7.09
C ASN A 118 -5.08 4.00 8.07
N SER A 119 -5.71 5.04 7.56
CA SER A 119 -6.43 6.04 8.35
C SER A 119 -7.81 6.30 7.77
N SER A 120 -8.78 6.49 8.65
CA SER A 120 -10.13 6.96 8.31
C SER A 120 -10.26 8.50 8.39
N CYS A 121 -9.20 9.19 8.77
CA CYS A 121 -9.18 10.63 9.00
C CYS A 121 -7.90 11.26 8.48
N TYR A 122 -7.97 12.44 7.87
CA TYR A 122 -6.79 13.12 7.33
C TYR A 122 -6.92 14.63 7.38
N GLY A 123 -5.77 15.31 7.29
CA GLY A 123 -5.73 16.76 7.22
C GLY A 123 -4.43 17.35 7.75
N GLY A 124 -4.58 18.31 8.65
CA GLY A 124 -3.48 18.96 9.33
C GLY A 124 -3.42 18.54 10.79
N TYR A 125 -3.56 19.54 11.65
CA TYR A 125 -3.53 19.37 13.09
C TYR A 125 -4.81 19.94 13.67
N ASP A 126 -5.52 19.13 14.44
CA ASP A 126 -6.68 19.57 15.21
C ASP A 126 -6.18 20.31 16.46
N LEU A 127 -6.44 21.62 16.51
CA LEU A 127 -5.99 22.47 17.61
C LEU A 127 -6.72 22.21 18.92
N GLU A 128 -7.97 21.74 18.88
CA GLU A 128 -8.81 21.52 20.06
C GLU A 128 -8.41 20.23 20.79
N LEU A 129 -8.16 19.17 20.02
CA LEU A 129 -7.75 17.86 20.50
C LEU A 129 -6.23 17.76 20.68
N GLY A 130 -5.47 18.64 20.03
CA GLY A 130 -4.02 18.66 20.10
C GLY A 130 -3.38 17.42 19.46
N LYS A 131 -3.95 16.97 18.33
CA LYS A 131 -3.54 15.76 17.60
C LYS A 131 -3.46 16.06 16.11
N VAL A 132 -2.61 15.33 15.39
CA VAL A 132 -2.72 15.31 13.92
C VAL A 132 -3.98 14.57 13.51
N CYS A 133 -4.60 14.98 12.41
CA CYS A 133 -5.88 14.44 11.98
C CYS A 133 -5.86 12.91 11.82
N GLU A 134 -4.75 12.38 11.35
CA GLU A 134 -4.58 10.95 11.12
C GLU A 134 -4.47 10.13 12.44
N GLU A 135 -4.33 10.78 13.60
CA GLU A 135 -4.38 10.14 14.93
C GLU A 135 -5.79 10.14 15.56
N LEU A 136 -6.75 10.83 14.94
CA LEU A 136 -8.10 10.91 15.46
C LEU A 136 -8.85 9.60 15.22
N VAL A 137 -9.52 9.10 16.27
CA VAL A 137 -10.49 8.01 16.09
C VAL A 137 -11.71 8.53 15.32
N PHE A 138 -12.52 7.64 14.74
CA PHE A 138 -13.68 7.99 13.91
C PHE A 138 -14.56 9.10 14.52
N ASP A 139 -14.97 8.94 15.79
CA ASP A 139 -15.81 9.93 16.48
C ASP A 139 -15.09 11.27 16.71
N GLU A 140 -13.78 11.27 16.95
CA GLU A 140 -12.99 12.51 17.09
C GLU A 140 -12.93 13.23 15.75
N CYS A 141 -12.65 12.51 14.67
CA CYS A 141 -12.56 13.07 13.32
C CYS A 141 -13.88 13.67 12.85
N GLN A 142 -15.00 12.98 13.10
CA GLN A 142 -16.32 13.45 12.71
C GLN A 142 -16.70 14.79 13.35
N ASN A 143 -16.17 15.05 14.55
CA ASN A 143 -16.47 16.26 15.32
C ASN A 143 -15.39 17.34 15.15
N SER A 144 -14.28 17.04 14.47
CA SER A 144 -13.23 18.00 14.17
C SER A 144 -13.69 18.97 13.08
N ILE A 145 -13.33 20.25 13.23
CA ILE A 145 -13.51 21.26 12.19
C ILE A 145 -12.26 21.40 11.30
N ASP A 146 -11.14 20.83 11.72
CA ASP A 146 -9.82 20.94 11.07
C ASP A 146 -9.47 19.67 10.26
N CYS A 147 -10.19 18.58 10.49
CA CYS A 147 -9.94 17.27 9.89
C CYS A 147 -11.08 16.81 8.99
N PHE A 148 -10.73 15.97 8.02
CA PHE A 148 -11.65 15.42 7.05
C PHE A 148 -11.74 13.90 7.23
N LEU A 149 -12.97 13.40 7.31
CA LEU A 149 -13.24 11.98 7.24
C LEU A 149 -13.03 11.49 5.81
N VAL A 150 -12.39 10.34 5.69
CA VAL A 150 -12.28 9.58 4.44
C VAL A 150 -13.67 9.07 4.06
N ASP A 151 -14.05 9.17 2.79
CA ASP A 151 -15.33 8.63 2.31
C ASP A 151 -15.39 7.12 2.58
N SER A 152 -16.57 6.60 2.95
CA SER A 152 -16.76 5.20 3.31
C SER A 152 -16.45 4.20 2.19
N GLU A 153 -16.29 4.66 0.95
CA GLU A 153 -15.98 3.81 -0.21
C GLU A 153 -14.46 3.72 -0.49
N ASP A 154 -13.64 4.59 0.11
CA ASP A 154 -12.20 4.64 -0.14
C ASP A 154 -11.38 4.30 1.11
N PHE A 155 -10.22 3.68 0.91
CA PHE A 155 -9.17 3.51 1.91
C PHE A 155 -8.09 4.56 1.69
N LEU A 156 -7.68 5.21 2.78
CA LEU A 156 -6.52 6.10 2.78
C LEU A 156 -5.37 5.44 3.51
N PHE A 157 -4.28 5.24 2.77
CA PHE A 157 -3.00 4.83 3.31
C PHE A 157 -2.04 6.02 3.28
N TYR A 158 -1.46 6.38 4.42
CA TYR A 158 -0.58 7.55 4.53
C TYR A 158 0.74 7.25 5.24
N THR A 159 1.77 8.05 4.93
CA THR A 159 3.03 8.04 5.68
C THR A 159 3.75 9.38 5.58
N TYR A 160 4.71 9.58 6.49
CA TYR A 160 5.64 10.71 6.47
C TYR A 160 7.06 10.19 6.27
N GLN A 161 7.60 10.39 5.08
CA GLN A 161 8.97 10.04 4.74
C GLN A 161 9.90 11.12 5.31
N SER A 162 10.69 10.75 6.32
CA SER A 162 11.69 11.65 6.88
C SER A 162 12.93 11.75 5.98
N PHE A 163 13.44 12.97 5.83
CA PHE A 163 14.69 13.25 5.15
C PHE A 163 15.61 14.06 6.05
N LYS A 164 16.86 13.57 6.17
CA LYS A 164 17.91 14.25 6.92
C LYS A 164 18.26 15.60 6.28
N PRO A 165 18.66 16.59 7.08
CA PRO A 165 19.14 17.86 6.55
C PRO A 165 20.43 17.69 5.74
N SER A 166 20.67 18.58 4.79
CA SER A 166 21.77 18.50 3.83
C SER A 166 23.15 18.88 4.40
N ASN A 167 23.22 19.47 5.60
CA ASN A 167 24.48 19.88 6.20
C ASN A 167 25.02 18.89 7.25
N TYR A 168 26.29 19.06 7.61
CA TYR A 168 26.91 18.34 8.73
C TYR A 168 26.14 18.64 10.04
N PRO A 169 25.91 17.64 10.92
CA PRO A 169 26.45 16.27 10.91
C PRO A 169 25.59 15.23 10.17
N TYR A 170 24.49 15.63 9.53
CA TYR A 170 23.48 14.68 9.08
C TYR A 170 23.65 14.25 7.61
N CYS A 171 24.10 15.17 6.75
CA CYS A 171 24.46 14.90 5.35
C CYS A 171 23.37 14.11 4.60
N GLY A 172 22.14 14.61 4.60
CA GLY A 172 21.00 14.00 3.92
C GLY A 172 21.19 13.86 2.42
N GLY A 173 20.40 13.00 1.78
CA GLY A 173 20.51 12.74 0.35
C GLY A 173 19.52 13.55 -0.49
N PHE A 174 19.93 13.96 -1.68
CA PHE A 174 19.16 14.78 -2.62
C PHE A 174 19.36 14.31 -4.06
N GLY A 175 18.45 14.67 -4.97
CA GLY A 175 18.43 14.20 -6.37
C GLY A 175 17.07 13.62 -6.75
N ASN A 176 17.01 12.81 -7.80
CA ASN A 176 15.73 12.30 -8.30
C ASN A 176 15.36 10.96 -7.65
N VAL A 177 14.08 10.82 -7.29
CA VAL A 177 13.51 9.60 -6.76
C VAL A 177 12.18 9.35 -7.45
N ASN A 178 12.03 8.17 -8.04
CA ASN A 178 10.75 7.69 -8.57
C ASN A 178 10.11 6.77 -7.55
N PHE A 179 8.82 6.97 -7.27
CA PHE A 179 8.01 6.15 -6.38
C PHE A 179 6.98 5.36 -7.18
N GLN A 180 6.67 4.15 -6.73
CA GLN A 180 5.57 3.35 -7.26
C GLN A 180 4.90 2.59 -6.11
N PHE A 181 3.58 2.41 -6.19
CA PHE A 181 2.78 1.79 -5.14
C PHE A 181 2.01 0.61 -5.71
N GLN A 182 1.98 -0.49 -4.98
CA GLN A 182 1.18 -1.66 -5.29
C GLN A 182 0.24 -1.94 -4.12
N VAL A 183 -1.04 -2.10 -4.40
CA VAL A 183 -2.02 -2.58 -3.42
C VAL A 183 -2.33 -4.03 -3.71
N ILE A 184 -2.46 -4.84 -2.66
CA ILE A 184 -2.84 -6.26 -2.75
C ILE A 184 -3.96 -6.53 -1.75
N ASP A 185 -5.03 -7.18 -2.20
CA ASP A 185 -6.14 -7.61 -1.36
C ASP A 185 -5.87 -8.98 -0.70
N SER A 186 -6.77 -9.41 0.18
CA SER A 186 -6.63 -10.65 0.96
C SER A 186 -6.66 -11.93 0.14
N ILE A 187 -7.14 -11.86 -1.10
CA ILE A 187 -7.20 -12.98 -2.05
C ILE A 187 -6.07 -12.95 -3.09
N GLY A 188 -5.22 -11.91 -3.05
CA GLY A 188 -4.00 -11.76 -3.84
C GLY A 188 -4.18 -11.03 -5.17
N LEU A 189 -5.31 -10.37 -5.42
CA LEU A 189 -5.46 -9.45 -6.55
C LEU A 189 -4.76 -8.14 -6.22
N SER A 190 -4.28 -7.45 -7.25
CA SER A 190 -3.46 -6.26 -7.05
C SER A 190 -3.62 -5.23 -8.14
N ASP A 191 -3.37 -3.97 -7.79
CA ASP A 191 -3.16 -2.87 -8.72
C ASP A 191 -1.82 -2.20 -8.46
N LEU A 192 -1.25 -1.58 -9.50
CA LEU A 192 0.06 -0.94 -9.49
C LEU A 192 -0.06 0.46 -10.07
N SER A 193 0.36 1.46 -9.30
CA SER A 193 0.33 2.85 -9.73
C SER A 193 1.31 3.12 -10.88
N ASP A 194 1.08 4.22 -11.58
CA ASP A 194 2.13 4.84 -12.40
C ASP A 194 3.34 5.25 -11.52
N GLU A 195 4.49 5.45 -12.16
CA GLU A 195 5.68 6.02 -11.51
C GLU A 195 5.47 7.51 -11.22
N ILE A 196 5.79 7.91 -9.99
CA ILE A 196 5.66 9.29 -9.52
C ILE A 196 7.05 9.83 -9.27
N HIS A 197 7.40 10.86 -10.03
CA HIS A 197 8.70 11.50 -9.96
C HIS A 197 8.74 12.57 -8.86
N LEU A 198 9.75 12.49 -8.01
CA LEU A 198 10.07 13.48 -6.98
C LEU A 198 11.51 13.95 -7.16
N GLN A 199 11.70 15.27 -7.15
CA GLN A 199 13.00 15.88 -7.01
C GLN A 199 13.25 16.28 -5.55
N ILE A 200 14.34 15.82 -4.96
CA ILE A 200 14.77 16.24 -3.63
C ILE A 200 15.88 17.27 -3.78
N GLU A 201 15.69 18.46 -3.22
CA GLU A 201 16.65 19.56 -3.30
C GLU A 201 17.28 19.86 -1.94
N PRO A 202 18.58 20.24 -1.88
CA PRO A 202 19.32 20.34 -0.63
C PRO A 202 18.89 21.50 0.29
N VAL A 203 18.39 22.61 -0.27
CA VAL A 203 17.83 23.77 0.46
C VAL A 203 16.90 24.52 -0.50
N GLU A 204 15.84 25.16 0.02
CA GLU A 204 15.01 26.09 -0.77
C GLU A 204 15.85 27.30 -1.26
N PRO A 205 15.68 27.76 -2.52
CA PRO A 205 16.47 28.85 -3.10
C PRO A 205 16.26 30.24 -2.47
#